data_AF-A0A0L6I0B3-F1
#
_entry.id   AF-A0A0L6I0B3-F1
#
_cell.length_a   1.000
_cell.length_b   1.000
_cell.length_c   1.000
_cell.angle_alpha   90.00
_cell.angle_beta   90.00
_cell.angle_gamma   90.00
#
_symmetry.space_group_name_H-M   'P 1'
#
loop_
_entity.id
_entity.type
_entity.pdbx_description
1 polymer ?
#
loop_
_entity_poly.entity_id
_entity_poly.type
_entity_poly.pdbx_seq_one_letter_code
_entity_poly.pdbx_strand_id
1 'polypeptide(L)'
;MAFSTDEVLNGGLLTWLLFCGLVPVGILASMLWALPAATQPLWSDWLISGLAILVISVIVAIVSLVIVPFGILLVRPIALALRRVRAMPVHVTAYTVLGAAIGALYLTVIGVIPSLAEVNTYTILIATPAVAITIATPLGWWLSARRALRKDAVLIRTRVDEDAVVEDATTS
;
A
#
# COMPACT_ATOMS: atom_id res chain seq x y z
N MET A 1 -11.28 9.27 16.74
CA MET A 1 -11.27 8.05 15.93
C MET A 1 -10.28 7.11 16.59
N ALA A 2 -10.76 6.07 17.26
CA ALA A 2 -9.86 5.16 17.98
C ALA A 2 -9.43 4.07 16.99
N PHE A 3 -8.23 4.19 16.39
CA PHE A 3 -7.69 3.15 15.50
C PHE A 3 -7.71 1.80 16.22
N SER A 4 -8.59 0.90 15.83
CA SER A 4 -8.68 -0.45 16.40
C SER A 4 -7.55 -1.34 15.89
N THR A 5 -7.24 -2.43 16.59
CA THR A 5 -6.25 -3.42 16.10
C THR A 5 -6.64 -3.95 14.73
N ASP A 6 -7.95 -4.15 14.51
CA ASP A 6 -8.50 -4.63 13.24
C ASP A 6 -8.30 -3.62 12.12
N GLU A 7 -8.40 -2.32 12.39
CA GLU A 7 -8.12 -1.27 11.40
C GLU A 7 -6.65 -1.23 11.01
N VAL A 8 -5.75 -1.48 11.96
CA VAL A 8 -4.31 -1.57 11.69
C VAL A 8 -4.00 -2.79 10.82
N LEU A 9 -4.58 -3.95 11.15
CA LEU A 9 -4.46 -5.17 10.36
C LEU A 9 -5.01 -4.97 8.94
N ASN A 10 -6.21 -4.40 8.81
CA ASN A 10 -6.83 -4.11 7.52
C ASN A 10 -6.03 -3.10 6.70
N GLY A 11 -5.45 -2.07 7.34
CA GLY A 11 -4.56 -1.11 6.70
C GLY A 11 -3.29 -1.76 6.17
N GLY A 12 -2.67 -2.63 6.97
CA GLY A 12 -1.49 -3.40 6.58
C GLY A 12 -1.77 -4.37 5.42
N LEU A 13 -2.85 -5.16 5.50
CA LEU A 13 -3.26 -6.09 4.45
C LEU A 13 -3.62 -5.37 3.15
N LEU A 14 -4.33 -4.24 3.23
CA LEU A 14 -4.68 -3.47 2.04
C LEU A 14 -3.44 -2.83 1.39
N THR A 15 -2.50 -2.35 2.20
CA THR A 15 -1.19 -1.87 1.71
C THR A 15 -0.44 -3.00 1.00
N TRP A 16 -0.42 -4.21 1.57
CA TRP A 16 0.20 -5.38 0.95
C TRP A 16 -0.47 -5.76 -0.38
N LEU A 17 -1.80 -5.80 -0.44
CA LEU A 17 -2.53 -6.07 -1.68
C LEU A 17 -2.24 -5.02 -2.77
N LEU A 18 -2.22 -3.74 -2.39
CA LEU A 18 -1.88 -2.65 -3.31
C LEU A 18 -0.43 -2.77 -3.80
N PHE A 19 0.50 -3.10 -2.92
CA PHE A 19 1.90 -3.35 -3.29
C PHE A 19 2.01 -4.51 -4.28
N CYS A 20 1.38 -5.65 -3.99
CA CYS A 20 1.34 -6.81 -4.87
C CYS A 20 0.72 -6.52 -6.25
N GLY A 21 -0.23 -5.57 -6.34
CA GLY A 21 -0.77 -5.10 -7.61
C GLY A 21 0.13 -4.10 -8.33
N LEU A 22 0.73 -3.16 -7.60
CA LEU A 22 1.54 -2.08 -8.15
C LEU A 22 2.90 -2.57 -8.69
N VAL A 23 3.51 -3.58 -8.07
CA VAL A 23 4.78 -4.15 -8.54
C VAL A 23 4.68 -4.69 -9.97
N PRO A 24 3.82 -5.66 -10.31
CA PRO A 24 3.73 -6.18 -11.67
C PRO A 24 3.29 -5.12 -12.67
N VAL A 25 2.42 -4.17 -12.27
CA VAL A 25 2.02 -3.04 -13.12
C VAL A 25 3.22 -2.13 -13.45
N GLY A 26 4.04 -1.80 -12.45
CA GLY A 26 5.24 -1.00 -12.65
C GLY A 26 6.29 -1.70 -13.52
N ILE A 27 6.48 -3.01 -13.31
CA ILE A 27 7.38 -3.82 -14.14
C ILE A 27 6.87 -3.84 -15.58
N LEU A 28 5.58 -4.11 -15.81
CA LEU A 28 4.99 -4.11 -17.15
C LEU A 28 5.14 -2.74 -17.82
N ALA A 29 4.86 -1.65 -17.10
CA ALA A 29 5.05 -0.29 -17.60
C ALA A 29 6.51 -0.02 -18.01
N SER A 30 7.48 -0.49 -17.22
CA SER A 30 8.91 -0.35 -17.55
C SER A 30 9.31 -1.09 -18.82
N MET A 31 8.76 -2.29 -19.04
CA MET A 31 9.00 -3.04 -20.28
C MET A 31 8.38 -2.36 -21.50
N LEU A 32 7.15 -1.86 -21.35
CA LEU A 32 6.47 -1.13 -22.42
C LEU A 32 7.23 0.15 -22.78
N TRP A 33 7.87 0.79 -21.81
CA TRP A 33 8.73 1.96 -22.05
C TRP A 33 10.00 1.59 -22.84
N ALA A 34 10.56 0.40 -22.62
CA ALA A 34 11.77 -0.07 -23.30
C ALA A 34 11.52 -0.56 -24.75
N LEU A 35 10.27 -0.70 -25.17
CA LEU A 35 9.87 -1.20 -26.49
C LEU A 35 10.49 -0.49 -27.71
N PRO A 36 10.58 0.84 -27.78
CA PRO A 36 11.04 1.53 -28.99
C PRO A 36 12.48 1.22 -29.39
N ALA A 37 13.27 0.59 -28.50
CA ALA A 37 14.66 0.21 -28.74
C ALA A 37 14.83 -1.20 -29.33
N ALA A 38 13.79 -2.03 -29.38
CA ALA A 38 13.87 -3.41 -29.84
C ALA A 38 13.54 -3.51 -31.35
N THR A 39 14.53 -3.88 -32.16
CA THR A 39 14.41 -3.90 -33.62
C THR A 39 13.49 -4.98 -34.20
N GLN A 40 13.05 -5.98 -33.41
CA GLN A 40 11.84 -6.83 -33.58
C GLN A 40 11.82 -7.89 -32.45
N PRO A 41 11.04 -7.72 -31.38
CA PRO A 41 10.93 -8.75 -30.35
C PRO A 41 10.05 -9.91 -30.84
N LEU A 42 10.53 -11.15 -30.71
CA LEU A 42 9.73 -12.33 -31.03
C LEU A 42 8.63 -12.51 -29.98
N TRP A 43 7.45 -13.00 -30.38
CA TRP A 43 6.34 -13.31 -29.46
C TRP A 43 6.75 -14.26 -28.31
N SER A 44 7.72 -15.13 -28.56
CA SER A 44 8.31 -16.01 -27.53
C SER A 44 8.97 -15.26 -26.39
N ASP A 45 9.63 -14.15 -26.69
CA ASP A 45 10.42 -13.40 -25.70
C ASP A 45 9.49 -12.65 -24.74
N TRP A 46 8.35 -12.16 -25.25
CA TRP A 46 7.27 -11.60 -24.44
C TRP A 46 6.64 -12.63 -23.51
N LEU A 47 6.36 -13.83 -24.04
CA LEU A 47 5.75 -14.89 -23.24
C LEU A 47 6.69 -15.33 -22.10
N ILE A 48 7.97 -15.56 -22.41
CA ILE A 48 8.98 -15.95 -21.42
C ILE A 48 9.15 -14.85 -20.37
N SER A 49 9.28 -13.59 -20.79
CA SER A 49 9.45 -12.47 -19.87
C SER A 49 8.21 -12.27 -18.98
N GLY A 50 7.01 -12.36 -19.56
CA GLY A 50 5.76 -12.26 -18.81
C GLY A 50 5.60 -13.37 -17.77
N LEU A 51 5.95 -14.62 -18.13
CA LEU A 51 5.95 -15.74 -17.19
C LEU A 51 6.99 -15.55 -16.07
N ALA A 52 8.20 -15.10 -16.41
CA ALA A 52 9.24 -14.80 -15.42
C ALA A 52 8.77 -13.72 -14.43
N ILE A 53 8.12 -12.66 -14.92
CA ILE A 53 7.57 -11.58 -14.08
C ILE A 53 6.48 -12.10 -13.17
N LEU A 54 5.58 -12.95 -13.68
CA LEU A 54 4.54 -13.56 -12.86
C LEU A 54 5.15 -14.38 -11.72
N VAL A 55 6.13 -15.23 -12.03
CA VAL A 55 6.83 -16.07 -11.02
C VAL A 55 7.53 -15.21 -9.98
N ILE A 56 8.30 -14.21 -10.41
CA ILE A 56 9.00 -13.28 -9.51
C ILE A 56 7.98 -12.52 -8.63
N SER A 57 6.88 -12.05 -9.21
CA SER A 57 5.83 -11.32 -8.48
C SER A 57 5.17 -12.19 -7.42
N VAL A 58 4.92 -13.48 -7.70
CA VAL A 58 4.40 -14.44 -6.72
C VAL A 58 5.39 -14.65 -5.59
N ILE A 59 6.68 -14.84 -5.89
CA ILE A 59 7.72 -14.99 -4.87
C ILE A 59 7.79 -13.74 -3.99
N VAL A 60 7.81 -12.55 -4.59
CA VAL A 60 7.81 -11.26 -3.87
C VAL A 60 6.56 -11.11 -3.00
N ALA A 61 5.37 -11.52 -3.49
CA ALA A 61 4.13 -11.49 -2.73
C ALA A 61 4.20 -12.41 -1.49
N ILE A 62 4.76 -13.61 -1.63
CA ILE A 62 4.92 -14.57 -0.52
C ILE A 62 5.94 -14.05 0.50
N VAL A 63 7.11 -13.59 0.03
CA VAL A 63 8.16 -13.06 0.91
C VAL A 63 7.65 -11.82 1.65
N SER A 64 6.98 -10.90 0.96
CA SER A 64 6.40 -9.72 1.60
C SER A 64 5.32 -10.07 2.61
N LEU A 65 4.51 -11.12 2.38
CA LEU A 65 3.52 -11.59 3.35
C LEU A 65 4.15 -12.00 4.68
N VAL A 66 5.35 -12.61 4.65
CA VAL A 66 6.11 -12.96 5.87
C VAL A 66 6.59 -11.71 6.61
N ILE A 67 6.83 -10.61 5.90
CA ILE A 67 7.32 -9.34 6.45
C ILE A 67 6.17 -8.49 7.03
N VAL A 68 4.95 -8.64 6.51
CA VAL A 68 3.77 -7.85 6.93
C VAL A 68 3.54 -7.84 8.45
N PRO A 69 3.59 -8.97 9.19
CA PRO A 69 3.45 -8.96 10.65
C PRO A 69 4.47 -8.06 11.35
N PHE A 70 5.73 -8.08 10.91
CA PHE A 70 6.79 -7.22 11.45
C PHE A 70 6.55 -5.74 11.11
N GLY A 71 6.09 -5.47 9.88
CA GLY A 71 5.67 -4.13 9.48
C GLY A 71 4.53 -3.60 10.35
N ILE A 72 3.53 -4.42 10.66
CA ILE A 72 2.42 -4.06 11.56
C ILE A 72 2.93 -3.74 12.96
N LEU A 73 3.84 -4.55 13.51
CA LEU A 73 4.45 -4.29 14.82
C LEU A 73 5.19 -2.95 14.84
N LEU A 74 5.92 -2.63 13.76
CA LEU A 74 6.63 -1.36 13.60
C LEU A 74 5.67 -0.15 13.47
N VAL A 75 4.56 -0.31 12.76
CA VAL A 75 3.59 0.76 12.51
C VAL A 75 2.69 1.00 13.73
N ARG A 76 2.45 -0.02 14.55
CA ARG A 76 1.56 0.06 15.72
C ARG A 76 1.80 1.27 16.64
N PRO A 77 3.03 1.59 17.09
CA PRO A 77 3.25 2.79 17.93
C PRO A 77 2.88 4.10 17.20
N ILE A 78 3.13 4.19 15.89
CA ILE A 78 2.78 5.35 15.08
C ILE A 78 1.24 5.48 15.01
N ALA A 79 0.55 4.38 14.73
CA ALA A 79 -0.91 4.36 14.71
C ALA A 79 -1.50 4.76 16.07
N LEU A 80 -0.92 4.27 17.18
CA LEU A 80 -1.34 4.64 18.54
C LEU A 80 -1.12 6.13 18.85
N ALA A 81 0.00 6.70 18.42
CA ALA A 81 0.26 8.13 18.58
C ALA A 81 -0.72 8.98 17.75
N LEU A 82 -1.00 8.56 16.52
CA LEU A 82 -1.92 9.24 15.60
C LEU A 82 -3.40 9.11 15.99
N ARG A 83 -3.78 8.21 16.91
CA ARG A 83 -5.17 8.09 17.43
C ARG A 83 -5.76 9.40 17.93
N ARG A 84 -4.91 10.28 18.48
CA ARG A 84 -5.34 11.57 19.04
C ARG A 84 -5.59 12.62 17.97
N VAL A 85 -5.07 12.42 16.76
CA VAL A 85 -5.13 13.39 15.67
C VAL A 85 -6.34 13.11 14.79
N ARG A 86 -7.28 14.06 14.73
CA ARG A 86 -8.49 13.94 13.87
C ARG A 86 -8.23 14.29 12.40
N ALA A 87 -7.17 15.04 12.12
CA ALA A 87 -6.88 15.54 10.79
C ALA A 87 -6.35 14.44 9.86
N MET A 88 -7.18 13.98 8.92
CA MET A 88 -6.82 12.97 7.92
C MET A 88 -5.52 13.28 7.13
N PRO A 89 -5.23 14.55 6.74
CA PRO A 89 -3.98 14.87 6.07
C PRO A 89 -2.74 14.47 6.86
N VAL A 90 -2.76 14.61 8.20
CA VAL A 90 -1.61 14.25 9.05
C VAL A 90 -1.33 12.76 9.00
N HIS A 91 -2.36 11.92 9.00
CA HIS A 91 -2.21 10.46 8.84
C HIS A 91 -1.61 10.13 7.47
N VAL A 92 -2.15 10.73 6.40
CA VAL A 92 -1.63 10.50 5.04
C VAL A 92 -0.16 10.91 4.95
N THR A 93 0.22 12.09 5.44
CA THR A 93 1.62 12.53 5.45
C THR A 93 2.51 11.59 6.24
N ALA A 94 2.10 11.14 7.43
CA ALA A 94 2.89 10.21 8.24
C ALA A 94 3.12 8.87 7.53
N TYR A 95 2.08 8.31 6.90
CA TYR A 95 2.19 7.06 6.14
C TYR A 95 2.94 7.23 4.81
N THR A 96 2.89 8.39 4.18
CA THR A 96 3.74 8.72 3.03
C THR A 96 5.21 8.75 3.42
N VAL A 97 5.56 9.43 4.53
CA VAL A 97 6.94 9.46 5.05
C VAL A 97 7.42 8.06 5.39
N LEU A 98 6.57 7.24 6.02
CA LEU A 98 6.91 5.86 6.34
C LEU A 98 7.14 5.01 5.09
N GLY A 99 6.24 5.08 4.11
CA GLY A 99 6.38 4.35 2.83
C GLY A 99 7.66 4.76 2.09
N ALA A 100 7.95 6.06 2.05
CA ALA A 100 9.17 6.60 1.45
C ALA A 100 10.43 6.13 2.21
N ALA A 101 10.40 6.11 3.55
CA ALA A 101 11.51 5.62 4.36
C ALA A 101 11.78 4.11 4.11
N ILE A 102 10.73 3.30 3.99
CA ILE A 102 10.86 1.86 3.66
C ILE A 102 11.41 1.69 2.25
N GLY A 103 10.90 2.45 1.28
CA GLY A 103 11.41 2.44 -0.10
C GLY A 103 12.89 2.84 -0.18
N ALA A 104 13.29 3.89 0.53
CA ALA A 104 14.68 4.34 0.62
C ALA A 104 15.58 3.29 1.30
N LEU A 105 15.12 2.68 2.39
CA LEU A 105 15.84 1.60 3.07
C LEU A 105 16.06 0.41 2.13
N TYR A 106 15.02 0.00 1.39
CA TYR A 106 15.12 -1.06 0.39
C TYR A 106 16.18 -0.74 -0.68
N LEU A 107 16.19 0.49 -1.22
CA LEU A 107 17.19 0.91 -2.20
C LEU A 107 18.61 0.96 -1.60
N THR A 108 18.73 1.31 -0.33
CA THR A 108 20.00 1.30 0.42
C THR A 108 20.54 -0.13 0.56
N VAL A 109 19.68 -1.06 0.98
CA VAL A 109 20.06 -2.47 1.22
C VAL A 109 20.46 -3.17 -0.08
N ILE A 110 19.81 -2.85 -1.19
CA ILE A 110 20.16 -3.41 -2.52
C ILE A 110 21.38 -2.71 -3.14
N GLY A 111 21.87 -1.62 -2.54
CA GLY A 111 23.11 -0.96 -2.98
C GLY A 111 22.95 -0.09 -4.23
N VAL A 112 21.74 0.39 -4.54
CA VAL A 112 21.43 1.14 -5.77
C VAL A 112 21.73 2.64 -5.65
N ILE A 113 21.94 3.14 -4.44
CA ILE A 113 22.11 4.58 -4.17
C ILE A 113 23.28 5.24 -4.93
N PRO A 114 24.44 4.58 -5.16
CA PRO A 114 25.52 5.21 -5.90
C PRO A 114 25.37 5.20 -7.42
N SER A 115 24.51 4.36 -8.02
CA SER A 115 24.48 4.13 -9.48
C SER A 115 23.32 4.80 -10.23
N LEU A 116 22.54 5.66 -9.57
CA LEU A 116 21.38 6.33 -10.20
C LEU A 116 21.74 7.37 -11.26
N ALA A 117 23.03 7.65 -11.49
CA ALA A 117 23.49 8.58 -12.52
C ALA A 117 23.18 8.10 -13.94
N GLU A 118 23.05 6.78 -14.16
CA GLU A 118 22.61 6.20 -15.42
C GLU A 118 21.28 5.46 -15.22
N VAL A 119 20.19 6.09 -15.69
CA VAL A 119 18.86 5.46 -15.70
C VAL A 119 18.82 4.43 -16.82
N ASN A 120 19.07 3.17 -16.48
CA ASN A 120 18.87 2.04 -17.39
C ASN A 120 17.65 1.19 -16.96
N THR A 121 17.25 0.23 -17.79
CA THR A 121 16.09 -0.64 -17.54
C THR A 121 16.20 -1.39 -16.21
N TYR A 122 17.41 -1.79 -15.80
CA TYR A 122 17.63 -2.46 -14.51
C TYR A 122 17.39 -1.52 -13.32
N THR A 123 17.80 -0.26 -13.43
CA THR A 123 17.52 0.76 -12.40
C THR A 123 16.02 0.94 -12.18
N ILE A 124 15.22 0.97 -13.25
CA ILE A 124 13.74 1.08 -13.16
C ILE A 124 13.14 -0.18 -12.53
N LEU A 125 13.60 -1.36 -12.94
CA LEU A 125 13.12 -2.63 -12.40
C LEU A 125 13.38 -2.72 -10.88
N ILE A 126 14.58 -2.34 -10.44
CA ILE A 126 14.95 -2.35 -9.02
C ILE A 126 14.22 -1.26 -8.25
N ALA A 127 14.01 -0.08 -8.83
CA ALA A 127 13.30 1.02 -8.18
C ALA A 127 11.79 0.77 -8.06
N THR A 128 11.22 -0.08 -8.91
CA THR A 128 9.76 -0.32 -8.97
C THR A 128 9.16 -0.75 -7.62
N PRO A 129 9.71 -1.74 -6.88
CA PRO A 129 9.22 -2.06 -5.53
C PRO A 129 9.29 -0.89 -4.54
N ALA A 130 10.34 -0.06 -4.61
CA ALA A 130 10.49 1.11 -3.73
C ALA A 130 9.39 2.15 -4.00
N VAL A 131 9.10 2.41 -5.28
CA VAL A 131 8.01 3.31 -5.68
C VAL A 131 6.66 2.71 -5.31
N ALA A 132 6.47 1.41 -5.56
CA ALA A 132 5.23 0.70 -5.24
C ALA A 132 4.91 0.78 -3.75
N ILE A 133 5.85 0.54 -2.85
CA ILE A 133 5.60 0.63 -1.40
C ILE A 133 5.35 2.07 -0.94
N THR A 134 6.03 3.04 -1.55
CA THR A 134 5.84 4.48 -1.26
C THR A 134 4.43 4.93 -1.61
N ILE A 135 3.83 4.38 -2.67
CA ILE A 135 2.45 4.69 -3.09
C ILE A 135 1.43 3.83 -2.33
N ALA A 136 1.70 2.52 -2.20
CA ALA A 136 0.80 1.56 -1.59
C ALA A 136 0.51 1.90 -0.12
N THR A 137 1.51 2.37 0.63
CA THR A 137 1.39 2.67 2.05
C THR A 137 0.35 3.76 2.33
N PRO A 138 0.51 5.01 1.86
CA PRO A 138 -0.50 6.05 2.10
C PRO A 138 -1.86 5.71 1.50
N LEU A 139 -1.90 5.05 0.34
CA LEU A 139 -3.16 4.68 -0.31
C LEU A 139 -3.93 3.61 0.49
N GLY A 140 -3.24 2.56 0.96
CA GLY A 140 -3.82 1.49 1.77
C GLY A 140 -4.38 2.03 3.09
N TRP A 141 -3.64 2.89 3.75
CA TRP A 141 -4.10 3.55 4.98
C TRP A 141 -5.26 4.51 4.74
N TRP A 142 -5.22 5.30 3.67
CA TRP A 142 -6.30 6.22 3.33
C TRP A 142 -7.61 5.49 3.03
N LEU A 143 -7.56 4.40 2.25
CA LEU A 143 -8.72 3.57 1.95
C LEU A 143 -9.25 2.87 3.21
N SER A 144 -8.37 2.35 4.08
CA SER A 144 -8.77 1.73 5.35
C SER A 144 -9.47 2.73 6.27
N ALA A 145 -8.87 3.92 6.46
CA ALA A 145 -9.46 4.98 7.26
C ALA A 145 -10.81 5.47 6.71
N ARG A 146 -10.94 5.62 5.39
CA ARG A 146 -12.24 5.95 4.76
C ARG A 146 -13.30 4.90 5.01
N ARG A 147 -12.93 3.61 4.98
CA ARG A 147 -13.87 2.51 5.29
C ARG A 147 -14.28 2.52 6.76
N ALA A 148 -13.34 2.79 7.68
CA ALA A 148 -13.64 2.94 9.11
C ALA A 148 -14.59 4.12 9.36
N LEU A 149 -14.31 5.29 8.77
CA LEU A 149 -15.21 6.47 8.87
C LEU A 149 -16.63 6.17 8.39
N ARG A 150 -16.77 5.40 7.29
CA ARG A 150 -18.09 5.01 6.79
C ARG A 150 -18.82 4.08 7.75
N LYS A 151 -18.12 3.13 8.38
CA LYS A 151 -18.71 2.23 9.38
C LYS A 151 -19.17 3.00 10.62
N ASP A 152 -18.34 3.92 11.12
CA ASP A 152 -18.67 4.78 12.26
C ASP A 152 -19.89 5.65 11.96
N ALA A 153 -19.99 6.23 10.75
CA ALA A 153 -21.12 7.05 10.36
C ALA A 153 -22.46 6.28 10.34
N VAL A 154 -22.44 5.01 9.92
CA VAL A 154 -23.63 4.14 9.94
C VAL A 154 -24.06 3.85 11.38
N LEU A 155 -23.11 3.50 12.26
CA LEU A 155 -23.39 3.20 13.67
C LEU A 155 -23.99 4.40 14.41
N ILE A 156 -23.49 5.62 14.15
CA ILE A 156 -24.03 6.84 14.75
C ILE A 156 -25.47 7.07 14.29
N ARG A 157 -25.77 6.86 13.00
CA ARG A 157 -27.13 7.04 12.46
C ARG A 157 -28.13 6.07 13.07
N THR A 158 -27.77 4.77 13.14
CA THR A 158 -28.66 3.75 13.72
C THR A 158 -28.97 4.02 15.20
N ARG A 159 -27.98 4.48 15.98
CA ARG A 159 -28.19 4.81 17.39
C ARG A 159 -29.15 5.98 17.60
N VAL A 160 -29.06 7.02 16.76
CA VAL A 160 -29.99 8.15 16.81
C VAL A 160 -31.42 7.70 16.50
N ASP A 161 -31.60 6.76 15.58
CA ASP A 161 -32.91 6.22 15.25
C ASP A 161 -33.48 5.34 16.40
N GLU A 162 -32.65 4.56 17.10
CA GLU A 162 -33.08 3.78 18.27
C GLU A 162 -33.54 4.67 19.44
N ASP A 163 -32.79 5.73 19.74
CA ASP A 163 -33.15 6.69 20.78
C ASP A 163 -34.50 7.38 20.45
N ALA A 164 -34.70 7.76 19.17
CA ALA A 164 -35.96 8.35 18.70
C ALA A 164 -37.16 7.38 18.82
N VAL A 165 -36.98 6.10 18.49
CA VAL A 165 -38.04 5.08 18.64
C VAL A 165 -38.43 4.88 20.12
N VAL A 166 -37.46 4.97 21.04
CA VAL A 166 -37.74 4.88 22.49
C VAL A 166 -38.48 6.12 22.98
N GLU A 167 -38.11 7.32 22.54
CA GLU A 167 -38.80 8.56 22.90
C GLU A 167 -40.25 8.56 22.39
N ASP A 168 -40.50 8.13 21.15
CA ASP A 168 -41.84 7.98 20.57
C ASP A 168 -42.70 6.97 21.35
N ALA A 169 -42.11 5.87 21.84
CA ALA A 169 -42.81 4.86 22.63
C ALA A 169 -43.21 5.32 24.04
N THR A 170 -42.58 6.38 24.56
CA THR A 170 -42.90 6.93 25.90
C THR A 170 -43.87 8.11 25.86
N THR A 171 -44.14 8.67 24.68
CA THR A 171 -45.00 9.85 24.50
C THR A 171 -46.40 9.52 23.97
N SER A 172 -46.69 8.27 23.63
CA SER A 172 -48.02 7.74 23.27
C SER A 172 -48.78 7.15 24.46
#